data_AF-A0A5C9CZQ8-F1
#
_entry.id   AF-A0A5C9CZQ8-F1
#
_cell.length_a   1.000
_cell.length_b   1.000
_cell.length_c   1.000
_cell.angle_alpha   90.00
_cell.angle_beta   90.00
_cell.angle_gamma   90.00
#
_symmetry.space_group_name_H-M   'P 1'
#
loop_
_entity.id
_entity.type
_entity.pdbx_description
1 polymer ?
#
loop_
_entity_poly.entity_id
_entity_poly.type
_entity_poly.pdbx_seq_one_letter_code
_entity_poly.pdbx_strand_id
1 'polypeptide(L)'
;MFANMKIGLRLALGFAMVWVLMAALAAVGINGIANIESQLDGIVKVNLQKIKLSNDMADSMHIVTRVMRSIVLLKDPVAIATEQKKLADARKRYAASIEALEKTTTNK
;
A
#
# COMPACT_ATOMS: atom_id res chain seq x y z
N MET A 1 41.83 -35.47 -24.52
CA MET A 1 40.58 -36.25 -24.71
C MET A 1 39.54 -35.57 -25.62
N PHE A 2 39.57 -34.24 -25.80
CA PHE A 2 38.62 -33.51 -26.68
C PHE A 2 39.02 -33.38 -28.16
N ALA A 3 40.17 -33.94 -28.57
CA ALA A 3 40.74 -33.73 -29.90
C ALA A 3 40.03 -34.50 -31.04
N ASN A 4 39.18 -35.50 -30.72
CA ASN A 4 38.49 -36.36 -31.70
C ASN A 4 36.96 -36.21 -31.68
N MET A 5 36.44 -35.03 -31.30
CA MET A 5 34.99 -34.75 -31.38
C MET A 5 34.64 -34.16 -32.74
N LYS A 6 33.54 -34.66 -33.35
CA LYS A 6 32.96 -34.07 -34.57
C LYS A 6 32.72 -32.57 -34.35
N ILE A 7 33.09 -31.72 -35.31
CA ILE A 7 32.92 -30.26 -35.24
C ILE A 7 31.50 -29.86 -34.80
N GLY A 8 30.48 -30.59 -35.24
CA GLY A 8 29.08 -30.35 -34.84
C GLY A 8 28.82 -30.55 -33.35
N LEU A 9 29.47 -31.52 -32.70
CA LEU A 9 29.29 -31.78 -31.26
C LEU A 9 29.95 -30.70 -30.39
N ARG A 10 31.11 -30.19 -30.83
CA ARG A 10 31.78 -29.03 -30.22
C ARG A 10 30.90 -27.79 -30.27
N LEU A 11 30.30 -27.52 -31.43
CA LEU A 11 29.45 -26.35 -31.63
C LEU A 11 28.14 -26.45 -30.84
N ALA A 12 27.52 -27.64 -30.81
CA ALA A 12 26.32 -27.90 -30.03
C ALA A 12 26.56 -27.74 -28.51
N LEU A 13 27.70 -28.21 -27.99
CA LEU A 13 28.06 -28.03 -26.57
C LEU A 13 28.23 -26.56 -26.18
N GLY A 14 28.91 -25.77 -27.02
CA GLY A 14 29.05 -24.32 -26.79
C GLY A 14 27.69 -23.62 -26.82
N PHE A 15 26.84 -23.98 -27.77
CA PHE A 15 25.49 -23.40 -27.88
C PHE A 15 24.58 -23.79 -26.71
N ALA A 16 24.62 -25.05 -26.27
CA ALA A 16 23.88 -25.54 -25.12
C ALA A 16 24.30 -24.83 -23.82
N MET A 17 25.61 -24.55 -23.64
CA MET A 17 26.11 -23.81 -22.49
C MET A 17 25.52 -22.40 -22.42
N VAL A 18 25.45 -21.68 -23.55
CA VAL A 18 24.84 -20.34 -23.62
C VAL A 18 23.34 -20.41 -23.29
N TRP A 19 22.63 -21.42 -23.81
CA TRP A 19 21.22 -21.64 -23.50
C TRP A 19 20.97 -21.88 -22.01
N VAL A 20 21.80 -22.69 -21.36
CA VAL A 20 21.72 -22.92 -19.91
C VAL A 20 21.95 -21.61 -19.15
N LEU A 21 22.93 -20.81 -19.55
CA LEU A 21 23.17 -19.48 -18.97
C LEU A 21 21.98 -18.54 -19.15
N MET A 22 21.35 -18.51 -20.33
CA MET A 22 20.15 -17.71 -20.55
C MET A 22 18.97 -18.18 -19.69
N ALA A 23 18.76 -19.49 -19.57
CA ALA A 23 17.73 -20.06 -18.71
C ALA A 23 17.95 -19.69 -17.24
N ALA A 24 19.21 -19.72 -16.78
CA ALA A 24 19.57 -19.29 -15.43
C ALA A 24 19.29 -17.80 -15.20
N LEU A 25 19.65 -16.94 -16.15
CA LEU A 25 19.35 -15.50 -16.09
C LEU A 25 17.84 -15.23 -16.09
N ALA A 26 17.08 -15.94 -16.93
CA ALA A 26 15.62 -15.84 -16.96
C ALA A 26 15.00 -16.27 -15.62
N ALA A 27 15.48 -17.36 -15.02
CA ALA A 27 15.03 -17.79 -13.70
C ALA A 27 15.31 -16.74 -12.63
N VAL A 28 16.51 -16.15 -12.59
CA VAL A 28 16.85 -15.07 -11.66
C VAL A 28 15.97 -13.84 -11.89
N GLY A 29 15.74 -13.47 -13.16
CA GLY A 29 14.87 -12.35 -13.52
C GLY A 29 13.43 -12.52 -13.04
N ILE A 30 12.83 -13.70 -13.25
CA ILE A 30 11.47 -14.02 -12.81
C ILE A 30 11.38 -13.98 -11.29
N ASN A 31 12.33 -14.60 -10.57
CA ASN A 31 12.35 -14.58 -9.11
C ASN A 31 12.53 -13.15 -8.56
N GLY A 32 13.35 -12.33 -9.22
CA GLY A 32 13.52 -10.92 -8.87
C GLY A 32 12.24 -10.10 -9.04
N ILE A 33 11.53 -10.29 -10.16
CA ILE A 33 10.25 -9.60 -10.43
C ILE A 33 9.18 -10.00 -9.41
N ALA A 34 9.06 -11.29 -9.08
CA ALA A 34 8.09 -11.76 -8.09
C ALA A 34 8.35 -11.16 -6.69
N ASN A 35 9.62 -11.00 -6.31
CA ASN A 35 10.00 -10.38 -5.04
C ASN A 35 9.71 -8.87 -5.02
N ILE A 36 9.93 -8.18 -6.15
CA ILE A 36 9.59 -6.77 -6.31
C ILE A 36 8.07 -6.57 -6.22
N GLU A 37 7.28 -7.42 -6.87
CA GLU A 37 5.81 -7.37 -6.81
C GLU A 37 5.31 -7.55 -5.38
N SER A 38 5.84 -8.54 -4.63
CA SER A 38 5.48 -8.75 -3.22
C SER A 38 5.83 -7.55 -2.33
N GLN A 39 6.96 -6.90 -2.56
CA GLN A 39 7.37 -5.72 -1.77
C GLN A 39 6.54 -4.49 -2.14
N LEU A 40 6.25 -4.28 -3.42
CA LEU A 40 5.36 -3.21 -3.89
C LEU A 40 3.94 -3.38 -3.37
N ASP A 41 3.38 -4.59 -3.40
CA ASP A 41 2.02 -4.82 -2.91
C ASP A 41 1.93 -4.57 -1.39
N GLY A 42 2.96 -4.94 -0.63
CA GLY A 42 3.08 -4.61 0.79
C GLY A 42 3.15 -3.10 1.05
N ILE A 43 3.99 -2.37 0.31
CA ILE A 43 4.13 -0.91 0.45
C ILE A 43 2.83 -0.21 0.02
N VAL A 44 2.28 -0.56 -1.14
CA VAL A 44 1.12 0.11 -1.73
C VAL A 44 -0.13 -0.18 -0.91
N LYS A 45 -0.47 -1.44 -0.63
CA LYS A 45 -1.71 -1.74 0.10
C LYS A 45 -1.63 -1.26 1.54
N VAL A 46 -0.55 -1.53 2.26
CA VAL A 46 -0.49 -1.23 3.69
C VAL A 46 -0.21 0.25 3.93
N ASN A 47 0.79 0.83 3.26
CA ASN A 47 1.16 2.22 3.56
C ASN A 47 0.18 3.22 2.96
N LEU A 48 -0.35 3.01 1.74
CA LEU A 48 -1.35 3.95 1.21
C LEU A 48 -2.66 3.87 1.99
N GLN A 49 -3.08 2.68 2.44
CA GLN A 49 -4.27 2.56 3.28
C GLN A 49 -4.09 3.28 4.62
N LYS A 50 -2.91 3.13 5.27
CA LYS A 50 -2.58 3.87 6.49
C LYS A 50 -2.55 5.38 6.27
N ILE A 51 -1.93 5.85 5.18
CA ILE A 51 -1.88 7.28 4.83
C ILE A 51 -3.29 7.83 4.59
N LYS A 52 -4.14 7.09 3.87
CA LYS A 52 -5.53 7.47 3.63
C LYS A 52 -6.31 7.58 4.93
N LEU A 53 -6.24 6.56 5.80
CA LEU A 53 -6.92 6.57 7.10
C LEU A 53 -6.45 7.73 7.98
N SER A 54 -5.14 8.02 8.00
CA SER A 54 -4.59 9.17 8.72
C SER A 54 -5.10 10.51 8.16
N ASN A 55 -5.22 10.65 6.85
CA ASN A 55 -5.81 11.84 6.23
C ASN A 55 -7.31 11.97 6.59
N ASP A 56 -8.07 10.88 6.55
CA ASP A 56 -9.49 10.89 6.93
C ASP A 56 -9.68 11.29 8.42
N MET A 57 -8.74 10.89 9.30
CA MET A 57 -8.69 11.33 10.70
C MET A 57 -8.40 12.84 10.81
N ALA A 58 -7.42 13.35 10.07
CA ALA A 58 -7.08 14.77 10.06
C ALA A 58 -8.27 15.63 9.57
N ASP A 59 -8.93 15.22 8.50
CA ASP A 59 -10.12 15.89 7.96
C ASP A 59 -11.26 15.89 8.98
N SER A 60 -11.51 14.77 9.64
CA SER A 60 -12.52 14.69 10.70
C SER A 60 -12.21 15.65 11.85
N MET A 61 -10.94 15.81 12.22
CA MET A 61 -10.52 16.77 13.25
C MET A 61 -10.64 18.24 12.80
N HIS A 62 -10.40 18.52 11.52
CA HIS A 62 -10.67 19.85 10.94
C HIS A 62 -12.15 20.19 10.95
N ILE A 63 -13.03 19.22 10.66
CA ILE A 63 -14.48 19.38 10.75
C ILE A 63 -14.88 19.67 12.20
N VAL A 64 -14.39 18.88 13.16
CA VAL A 64 -14.63 19.09 14.60
C VAL A 64 -14.26 20.52 15.01
N THR A 65 -13.05 20.98 14.64
CA THR A 65 -12.59 22.34 14.96
C THR A 65 -13.49 23.43 14.35
N ARG A 66 -13.90 23.25 13.08
CA ARG A 66 -14.78 24.20 12.38
C ARG A 66 -16.16 24.26 13.04
N VAL A 67 -16.76 23.11 13.31
CA VAL A 67 -18.09 23.00 13.90
C VAL A 67 -18.11 23.52 15.33
N MET A 68 -17.06 23.24 16.12
CA MET A 68 -16.91 23.80 17.47
C MET A 68 -16.89 25.33 17.45
N ARG A 69 -16.17 25.94 16.50
CA ARG A 69 -16.19 27.40 16.30
C ARG A 69 -17.59 27.90 15.96
N SER A 70 -18.31 27.23 15.05
CA SER A 70 -19.68 27.61 14.68
C SER A 70 -20.62 27.55 15.88
N ILE A 71 -20.55 26.50 16.70
CA ILE A 71 -21.39 26.34 17.90
C ILE A 71 -21.18 27.49 18.89
N VAL A 72 -19.94 27.94 19.09
CA VAL A 72 -19.63 29.05 20.01
C VAL A 72 -20.12 30.41 19.49
N LEU A 73 -20.15 30.61 18.18
CA LEU A 73 -20.52 31.88 17.55
C LEU A 73 -22.03 32.01 17.26
N LEU A 74 -22.73 30.89 17.12
CA LEU A 74 -24.17 30.87 16.87
C LEU A 74 -24.96 31.24 18.15
N LYS A 75 -26.02 32.02 17.98
CA LYS A 75 -26.94 32.40 19.07
C LYS A 75 -28.29 31.71 18.98
N ASP A 76 -28.61 31.14 17.81
CA ASP A 76 -29.86 30.42 17.56
C ASP A 76 -29.74 28.96 18.05
N PRO A 77 -30.59 28.51 19.00
CA PRO A 77 -30.57 27.15 19.52
C PRO A 77 -30.82 26.07 18.46
N VAL A 78 -31.58 26.35 17.39
CA VAL A 78 -31.85 25.37 16.32
C VAL A 78 -30.60 25.16 15.45
N ALA A 79 -29.90 26.24 15.12
CA ALA A 79 -28.62 26.19 14.42
C ALA A 79 -27.53 25.48 15.26
N ILE A 80 -27.49 25.72 16.57
CA ILE A 80 -26.58 25.04 17.50
C ILE A 80 -26.82 23.52 17.52
N ALA A 81 -28.07 23.07 17.62
CA ALA A 81 -28.41 21.65 17.63
C ALA A 81 -27.98 20.95 16.33
N THR A 82 -28.11 21.64 15.19
CA THR A 82 -27.67 21.15 13.88
C THR A 82 -26.15 20.99 13.81
N GLU A 83 -25.40 21.96 14.29
CA GLU A 83 -23.93 21.88 14.35
C GLU A 83 -23.46 20.82 15.36
N GLN A 84 -24.14 20.65 16.51
CA GLN A 84 -23.84 19.56 17.44
C GLN A 84 -24.02 18.17 16.81
N LYS A 85 -25.02 17.99 15.96
CA LYS A 85 -25.18 16.74 15.20
C LYS A 85 -24.01 16.50 14.25
N LYS A 86 -23.57 17.54 13.52
CA LYS A 86 -22.37 17.45 12.65
C LYS A 86 -21.10 17.11 13.45
N LEU A 87 -20.96 17.65 14.67
CA LEU A 87 -19.85 17.33 15.57
C LEU A 87 -19.86 15.85 15.97
N ALA A 88 -21.03 15.32 16.33
CA ALA A 88 -21.19 13.91 16.69
C ALA A 88 -20.85 12.98 15.50
N ASP A 89 -21.31 13.33 14.29
CA ASP A 89 -21.03 12.56 13.08
C ASP A 89 -19.53 12.60 12.72
N ALA A 90 -18.87 13.75 12.84
CA ALA A 90 -17.43 13.88 12.61
C ALA A 90 -16.61 13.06 13.61
N ARG A 91 -17.01 13.04 14.90
CA ARG A 91 -16.38 12.20 15.93
C ARG A 91 -16.57 10.71 15.64
N LYS A 92 -17.74 10.29 15.16
CA LYS A 92 -17.98 8.89 14.75
C LYS A 92 -17.08 8.48 13.59
N ARG A 93 -16.91 9.35 12.58
CA ARG A 93 -16.00 9.10 11.45
C ARG A 93 -14.56 8.96 11.93
N TYR A 94 -14.10 9.85 12.81
CA TYR A 94 -12.78 9.74 13.42
C TYR A 94 -12.58 8.42 14.17
N ALA A 95 -13.57 8.02 14.99
CA ALA A 95 -13.54 6.75 15.72
C ALA A 95 -13.50 5.52 14.78
N ALA A 96 -14.23 5.55 13.68
CA ALA A 96 -14.18 4.49 12.68
C ALA A 96 -12.81 4.41 11.98
N SER A 97 -12.22 5.56 11.63
CA SER A 97 -10.91 5.61 10.97
C SER A 97 -9.77 5.14 11.89
N ILE A 98 -9.81 5.48 13.19
CA ILE A 98 -8.78 5.02 14.13
C ILE A 98 -8.90 3.51 14.39
N GLU A 99 -10.11 2.97 14.52
CA GLU A 99 -10.35 1.53 14.67
C GLU A 99 -9.87 0.76 13.42
N ALA A 100 -10.14 1.28 12.22
CA ALA A 100 -9.65 0.69 10.98
C ALA A 100 -8.11 0.74 10.88
N LEU A 101 -7.48 1.81 11.38
CA LEU A 101 -6.03 1.96 11.42
C LEU A 101 -5.40 0.94 12.38
N GLU A 102 -5.95 0.78 13.59
CA GLU A 102 -5.49 -0.19 14.60
C GLU A 102 -5.55 -1.64 14.09
N LYS A 103 -6.62 -1.99 13.36
CA LYS A 103 -6.74 -3.31 12.71
C LYS A 103 -5.67 -3.52 11.64
N THR A 104 -5.33 -2.47 10.90
CA THR A 104 -4.28 -2.50 9.86
C THR A 104 -2.86 -2.56 10.45
N THR A 105 -2.65 -2.09 11.68
CA THR A 105 -1.35 -2.18 12.38
C THR A 105 -1.15 -3.48 13.17
N THR A 106 -2.24 -4.14 13.57
CA THR A 106 -2.20 -5.40 14.34
C THR A 106 -1.88 -6.63 13.46
N ASN A 107 -2.08 -6.52 12.15
CA ASN A 107 -1.63 -7.54 11.20
C ASN A 107 -0.12 -7.37 10.97
N LYS A 108 0.68 -7.92 11.89
CA LYS A 108 2.14 -7.88 11.88
C LYS A 108 2.69 -9.30 12.00
#